data_AF-A0A949GQI7-F1
#
_entry.id   AF-A0A949GQI7-F1
#
_cell.length_a   1.000
_cell.length_b   1.000
_cell.length_c   1.000
_cell.angle_alpha   90.00
_cell.angle_beta   90.00
_cell.angle_gamma   90.00
#
_symmetry.space_group_name_H-M   'P 1'
#
loop_
_entity.id
_entity.type
_entity.pdbx_description
1 polymer ?
#
loop_
_entity_poly.entity_id
_entity_poly.type
_entity_poly.pdbx_seq_one_letter_code
_entity_poly.pdbx_strand_id
1 'polypeptide(L)' 'MKPETAAFLAKAEEILERAKALQAQNFTDEAGRAAYLAGFHAAQAILFERHGRTPKTHSGVQTKFAE' A
#
# COMPACT_ATOMS: atom_id res chain seq x y z
N MET A 1 9.11 -4.67 -13.87
CA MET A 1 8.76 -4.90 -12.46
C MET A 1 9.90 -5.63 -11.79
N LYS A 2 10.55 -4.97 -10.84
CA LYS A 2 11.58 -5.58 -9.98
C LYS A 2 10.94 -6.55 -8.98
N PRO A 3 11.67 -7.57 -8.49
CA PRO A 3 11.12 -8.52 -7.51
C PRO A 3 10.55 -7.84 -6.25
N GLU A 4 11.19 -6.78 -5.76
CA GLU A 4 10.75 -6.05 -4.58
C GLU A 4 9.48 -5.24 -4.86
N THR A 5 9.33 -4.68 -6.07
CA THR A 5 8.09 -4.04 -6.52
C THR A 5 6.94 -5.05 -6.51
N ALA A 6 7.18 -6.26 -7.02
CA ALA A 6 6.19 -7.33 -7.01
C ALA A 6 5.82 -7.73 -5.58
N ALA A 7 6.78 -7.79 -4.65
CA ALA A 7 6.52 -8.08 -3.24
C ALA A 7 5.65 -7.01 -2.56
N PHE A 8 5.89 -5.73 -2.85
CA PHE A 8 5.03 -4.65 -2.34
C PHE A 8 3.60 -4.74 -2.91
N LEU A 9 3.45 -5.03 -4.21
CA LEU A 9 2.13 -5.17 -4.83
C LEU A 9 1.38 -6.40 -4.30
N ALA A 10 2.05 -7.54 -4.17
CA ALA A 10 1.46 -8.74 -3.59
C ALA A 10 0.97 -8.46 -2.16
N LYS A 11 1.72 -7.70 -1.36
CA LYS A 11 1.28 -7.29 -0.03
C LYS A 11 0.09 -6.33 -0.06
N ALA A 12 0.09 -5.38 -0.99
CA ALA A 12 -1.02 -4.45 -1.18
C ALA A 12 -2.31 -5.20 -1.53
N GLU A 13 -2.24 -6.18 -2.43
CA GLU A 13 -3.37 -7.03 -2.83
C GLU A 13 -3.89 -7.87 -1.66
N GLU A 14 -3.01 -8.54 -0.92
CA GLU A 14 -3.36 -9.31 0.28
C GLU A 14 -4.15 -8.47 1.29
N ILE A 15 -3.67 -7.25 1.57
CA ILE A 15 -4.31 -6.34 2.53
C ILE A 15 -5.63 -5.80 1.97
N LEU A 16 -5.71 -5.54 0.66
CA LEU A 16 -6.94 -5.05 0.03
C LEU A 16 -8.05 -6.11 0.09
N GLU A 17 -7.72 -7.38 -0.15
CA GLU A 17 -8.69 -8.47 0.00
C GLU A 17 -9.16 -8.59 1.45
N ARG A 18 -8.26 -8.42 2.43
CA ARG A 18 -8.64 -8.33 3.85
C ARG A 18 -9.56 -7.14 4.12
N ALA A 19 -9.29 -5.97 3.55
CA ALA A 19 -10.13 -4.79 3.70
C ALA A 19 -11.55 -5.04 3.18
N LYS A 20 -11.67 -5.67 2.01
CA LYS A 20 -12.96 -6.07 1.43
C LYS A 20 -13.70 -7.06 2.32
N ALA A 21 -13.02 -8.06 2.88
CA ALA A 21 -13.61 -9.04 3.79
C ALA A 21 -14.10 -8.40 5.10
N LEU A 22 -13.38 -7.42 5.64
CA LEU A 22 -13.79 -6.65 6.82
C LEU A 22 -15.01 -5.78 6.51
N GLN A 23 -15.02 -5.12 5.35
CA GLN A 23 -16.13 -4.29 4.91
C GLN A 23 -17.42 -5.13 4.75
N ALA A 24 -17.32 -6.32 4.17
CA ALA A 24 -18.46 -7.24 4.02
C ALA A 24 -19.09 -7.67 5.35
N GLN A 25 -18.33 -7.60 6.44
CA GLN A 25 -18.78 -7.90 7.81
C GLN A 25 -19.17 -6.64 8.61
N ASN A 26 -19.21 -5.46 7.96
CA ASN A 26 -19.48 -4.14 8.57
C ASN A 26 -18.44 -3.67 9.60
N PHE A 27 -17.21 -4.21 9.57
CA PHE A 27 -16.07 -3.69 10.34
C PHE A 27 -15.43 -2.50 9.58
N THR A 28 -16.18 -1.41 9.46
CA THR A 28 -15.86 -0.28 8.57
C THR A 28 -14.55 0.43 8.94
N ASP A 29 -14.27 0.63 10.23
CA ASP A 29 -13.05 1.32 10.67
C ASP A 29 -11.79 0.48 10.36
N GLU A 30 -11.85 -0.82 10.63
CA GLU A 30 -10.80 -1.77 10.32
C GLU A 30 -10.61 -1.93 8.81
N ALA A 31 -11.71 -1.96 8.05
CA ALA A 31 -11.68 -2.00 6.60
C ALA A 31 -10.98 -0.75 6.03
N GLY A 32 -11.30 0.44 6.56
CA GLY A 32 -10.67 1.70 6.17
C GLY A 32 -9.17 1.71 6.46
N ARG A 33 -8.75 1.28 7.66
CA ARG A 33 -7.33 1.15 8.02
C ARG A 33 -6.59 0.17 7.12
N ALA A 34 -7.19 -0.98 6.80
CA ALA A 34 -6.61 -1.97 5.91
C ALA A 34 -6.48 -1.41 4.48
N ALA A 35 -7.53 -0.79 3.93
CA ALA A 35 -7.51 -0.19 2.61
C ALA A 35 -6.43 0.91 2.48
N TYR A 36 -6.26 1.74 3.52
CA TYR A 36 -5.19 2.73 3.57
C TYR A 36 -3.79 2.08 3.50
N LEU A 37 -3.56 1.01 4.28
CA LEU A 37 -2.28 0.28 4.25
C LEU A 37 -2.02 -0.41 2.91
N ALA A 38 -3.06 -0.95 2.26
CA ALA A 38 -2.95 -1.48 0.91
C ALA A 38 -2.48 -0.40 -0.08
N GLY A 39 -3.11 0.78 -0.04
CA GLY A 39 -2.70 1.93 -0.85
C GLY A 39 -1.26 2.39 -0.54
N PHE A 40 -0.86 2.37 0.74
CA PHE A 40 0.50 2.71 1.14
C PHE A 40 1.54 1.74 0.53
N HIS A 41 1.31 0.43 0.58
CA HIS A 41 2.22 -0.54 -0.02
C HIS A 41 2.27 -0.42 -1.55
N ALA A 42 1.14 -0.17 -2.20
CA ALA A 42 1.11 0.09 -3.64
C ALA A 42 1.92 1.35 -4.01
N ALA A 43 1.80 2.42 -3.22
CA ALA A 43 2.59 3.63 -3.39
C ALA A 43 4.10 3.38 -3.20
N GLN A 44 4.48 2.56 -2.21
CA GLN A 44 5.87 2.14 -2.03
C GLN A 44 6.40 1.33 -3.23
N ALA A 45 5.58 0.48 -3.83
CA ALA A 45 5.93 -0.26 -5.03
C ALA A 45 6.28 0.67 -6.19
N ILE A 46 5.43 1.68 -6.46
CA ILE A 46 5.64 2.67 -7.52
C ILE A 46 6.95 3.44 -7.29
N LEU A 47 7.17 3.92 -6.07
CA LEU A 47 8.39 4.67 -5.74
C LEU A 47 9.64 3.80 -5.86
N PHE A 48 9.58 2.54 -5.43
CA PHE A 48 10.70 1.62 -5.55
C PHE A 48 10.99 1.27 -7.01
N GLU A 49 9.98 1.00 -7.82
CA GLU A 49 10.17 0.71 -9.25
C GLU A 49 10.90 1.88 -9.93
N ARG A 50 10.43 3.12 -9.68
CA ARG A 50 10.95 4.34 -10.30
C ARG A 50 12.33 4.77 -9.76
N HIS A 51 12.56 4.66 -8.46
CA HIS A 51 13.73 5.28 -7.80
C HIS A 51 14.69 4.29 -7.15
N GLY A 52 14.36 2.99 -7.12
CA GLY A 52 15.16 1.96 -6.44
C GLY A 52 15.17 2.07 -4.92
N ARG A 53 14.33 2.94 -4.35
CA ARG A 53 14.18 3.16 -2.90
C ARG A 53 12.78 3.63 -2.59
N THR A 54 12.30 3.34 -1.38
CA THR A 54 11.01 3.82 -0.89
C THR A 54 11.13 4.38 0.53
N PRO A 55 10.46 5.50 0.85
CA PRO A 55 10.33 5.97 2.22
C PRO A 55 9.61 4.94 3.10
N LYS A 56 10.00 4.90 4.39
CA LYS A 56 9.38 4.03 5.39
C LYS A 56 8.20 4.69 6.12
N THR A 57 8.05 5.99 6.00
CA THR A 57 7.01 6.77 6.67
C THR A 57 5.90 7.17 5.72
N HIS A 58 4.67 7.29 6.23
CA HIS A 58 3.51 7.76 5.46
C HIS A 58 3.75 9.15 4.87
N SER A 59 4.24 10.08 5.69
CA SER A 59 4.58 11.44 5.25
C SER A 59 5.65 11.44 4.16
N GLY A 60 6.68 10.60 4.28
CA GLY A 60 7.74 10.49 3.28
C GLY A 60 7.23 10.00 1.94
N VAL A 61 6.31 9.03 1.93
CA VAL A 61 5.65 8.57 0.69
C VAL A 61 4.84 9.71 0.07
N GLN A 62 4.03 10.42 0.86
CA GLN A 62 3.23 11.55 0.35
C GLN A 62 4.10 12.65 -0.25
N THR A 63 5.19 13.05 0.42
CA THR A 63 6.14 14.03 -0.10
C THR A 63 6.71 13.60 -1.44
N LYS A 64 7.07 12.32 -1.59
CA LYS A 64 7.65 11.81 -2.84
C LYS A 64 6.66 11.76 -4.02
N PHE A 65 5.36 11.69 -3.75
CA PHE A 65 4.33 11.78 -4.79
C PHE A 65 3.97 13.23 -5.16
N ALA A 66 4.33 14.20 -4.33
CA ALA A 66 4.12 15.62 -4.59
C ALA A 66 5.32 16.28 -5.32
N GLU A 67 6.41 15.53 -5.54
CA GLU A 67 7.59 15.91 -6.35
C GLU A 67 7.39 15.58 -7.84
#